data_AF-A0A9E8EI14-F1
#
_entry.id   AF-A0A9E8EI14-F1
#
_cell.length_a   1.000
_cell.length_b   1.000
_cell.length_c   1.000
_cell.angle_alpha   90.00
_cell.angle_beta   90.00
_cell.angle_gamma   90.00
#
_symmetry.space_group_name_H-M   'P 1'
#
loop_
_entity.id
_entity.type
_entity.pdbx_description
1 polymer ?
#
loop_
_entity_poly.entity_id
_entity_poly.type
_entity_poly.pdbx_seq_one_letter_code
_entity_poly.pdbx_strand_id
1 'polypeptide(L)'
;MLKDFFEVRLRISGLLLSLLVLFPSFSYALEEGGYVCREENGAVNETWNFLKHFSYDQYYWAVPEVFTSWDATYVDNMDTAFFSGHGGNFLITTLRNCCDPVNFAGGSVSLGDLDLEFLTIDACSVVPSPIERADWSSGWWDVFHGLHQVLSFRTTGWYDGRVEDQYAKNLLSGQKYIDAWFNAANSVRSGTYPGYCAVIWAYPQDGYTGTGNDTYYSQASDPPYNLGIMAITYQY
;
A
#
# COMPACT_ATOMS: atom_id res chain seq x y z
N MET A 1 17.20 49.20 39.22
CA MET A 1 16.69 49.69 37.92
C MET A 1 17.32 49.01 36.70
N LEU A 2 18.53 48.42 36.76
CA LEU A 2 19.12 47.65 35.64
C LEU A 2 19.02 46.11 35.77
N LYS A 3 18.77 45.57 36.97
CA LYS A 3 18.55 44.12 37.18
C LYS A 3 17.18 43.64 36.68
N ASP A 4 16.17 44.50 36.78
CA ASP A 4 14.78 44.13 36.45
C ASP A 4 14.56 43.93 34.93
N PHE A 5 15.36 44.59 34.09
CA PHE A 5 15.27 44.44 32.63
C PHE A 5 15.88 43.13 32.10
N PHE A 6 16.84 42.54 32.83
CA PHE A 6 17.48 41.29 32.42
C PHE A 6 16.61 40.07 32.73
N GLU A 7 15.91 40.07 33.87
CA GLU A 7 14.95 39.01 34.21
C GLU A 7 13.74 38.95 33.27
N VAL A 8 13.25 40.11 32.83
CA VAL A 8 12.10 40.17 31.91
C VAL A 8 12.45 39.57 30.53
N ARG A 9 13.67 39.80 30.02
CA ARG A 9 14.11 39.23 28.73
C ARG A 9 14.33 37.71 28.77
N LEU A 10 14.81 37.17 29.90
CA LEU A 10 14.96 35.72 30.07
C LEU A 10 13.61 34.99 30.11
N ARG A 11 12.61 35.59 30.78
CA ARG A 11 11.27 35.00 30.91
C ARG A 11 10.50 35.01 29.59
N ILE A 12 10.66 36.05 28.76
CA ILE A 12 10.02 36.12 27.43
C ILE A 12 10.66 35.10 26.46
N SER A 13 11.98 34.89 26.54
CA SER A 13 12.68 33.91 25.69
C SER A 13 12.34 32.46 26.06
N GLY A 14 12.17 32.16 27.35
CA GLY A 14 11.72 30.85 27.82
C GLY A 14 10.27 30.52 27.44
N LEU A 15 9.40 31.52 27.40
CA LEU A 15 7.99 31.36 27.00
C LEU A 15 7.82 31.08 25.50
N LEU A 16 8.67 31.69 24.66
CA LEU A 16 8.70 31.44 23.21
C LEU A 16 9.25 30.05 22.88
N LEU A 17 10.22 29.54 23.66
CA LEU A 17 10.76 28.20 23.47
C LEU A 17 9.78 27.11 23.92
N SER A 18 8.95 27.36 24.95
CA SER A 18 7.91 26.41 25.38
C SER A 18 6.67 26.40 24.46
N LEU A 19 6.41 27.47 23.71
CA LEU A 19 5.36 27.50 22.68
C LEU A 19 5.72 26.71 21.41
N LEU A 20 7.01 26.52 21.11
CA LEU A 20 7.46 25.68 19.99
C LEU A 20 7.34 24.16 20.27
N VAL A 21 7.19 23.75 21.53
CA VAL A 21 7.06 22.33 21.94
C VAL A 21 5.59 21.89 22.03
N LEU A 22 4.64 22.81 21.81
CA LEU A 22 3.20 22.55 21.94
C LEU A 22 2.45 22.54 20.61
N PHE A 23 3.15 22.53 19.47
CA PHE A 23 2.50 22.11 18.23
C PHE A 23 2.35 20.60 18.31
N PRO A 24 1.13 20.05 18.46
CA PRO A 24 0.94 18.66 18.10
C PRO A 24 1.42 18.54 16.65
N SER A 25 2.35 17.63 16.40
CA SER A 25 2.57 17.15 15.04
C SER A 25 1.20 16.65 14.58
N PHE A 26 0.54 17.39 13.70
CA PHE A 26 -0.58 16.84 12.96
C PHE A 26 0.04 15.77 12.06
N SER A 27 0.06 14.53 12.54
CA SER A 27 0.02 13.41 11.61
C SER A 27 -1.36 13.50 10.99
N TYR A 28 -1.44 13.71 9.68
CA TYR A 28 -2.68 13.41 8.98
C TYR A 28 -3.03 11.95 9.30
N ALA A 29 -4.31 11.70 9.54
CA ALA A 29 -4.79 10.33 9.68
C ALA A 29 -4.69 9.71 8.29
N LEU A 30 -4.11 8.52 8.19
CA LEU A 30 -3.99 7.85 6.90
C LEU A 30 -5.37 7.36 6.47
N GLU A 31 -5.63 7.44 5.17
CA GLU A 31 -6.85 6.96 4.55
C GLU A 31 -6.70 5.48 4.12
N GLU A 32 -7.52 4.59 4.69
CA GLU A 32 -7.52 3.18 4.30
C GLU A 32 -8.79 2.75 3.55
N GLY A 33 -8.59 2.00 2.47
CA GLY A 33 -9.65 1.44 1.65
C GLY A 33 -9.54 -0.06 1.46
N GLY A 34 -10.67 -0.76 1.56
CA GLY A 34 -10.78 -2.19 1.23
C GLY A 34 -11.77 -2.46 0.11
N TYR A 35 -11.35 -3.25 -0.87
CA TYR A 35 -12.09 -3.53 -2.08
C TYR A 35 -12.24 -5.04 -2.28
N VAL A 36 -13.48 -5.50 -2.35
CA VAL A 36 -13.80 -6.93 -2.26
C VAL A 36 -14.24 -7.46 -3.61
N CYS A 37 -13.61 -8.53 -4.09
CA CYS A 37 -14.18 -9.33 -5.18
C CYS A 37 -15.59 -9.77 -4.80
N ARG A 38 -16.57 -9.39 -5.63
CA ARG A 38 -17.97 -9.70 -5.38
C ARG A 38 -18.20 -11.21 -5.42
N GLU A 39 -19.33 -11.66 -4.87
CA GLU A 39 -19.77 -13.05 -4.85
C GLU A 39 -18.80 -14.08 -4.22
N GLU A 40 -17.72 -13.63 -3.58
CA GLU A 40 -16.70 -14.47 -2.95
C GLU A 40 -16.64 -14.18 -1.44
N ASN A 41 -17.26 -15.06 -0.63
CA ASN A 41 -17.24 -14.90 0.83
C ASN A 41 -15.82 -14.90 1.42
N GLY A 42 -14.89 -15.58 0.76
CA GLY A 42 -13.50 -15.59 1.18
C GLY A 42 -12.84 -14.21 1.06
N ALA A 43 -13.12 -13.49 -0.02
CA ALA A 43 -12.59 -12.14 -0.22
C ALA A 43 -13.13 -11.16 0.84
N VAL A 44 -14.40 -11.28 1.21
CA VAL A 44 -15.00 -10.50 2.31
C VAL A 44 -14.23 -10.73 3.61
N ASN A 45 -13.91 -11.98 3.91
CA ASN A 45 -13.19 -12.34 5.13
C ASN A 45 -11.77 -11.77 5.13
N GLU A 46 -11.02 -11.89 4.04
CA GLU A 46 -9.66 -11.35 3.90
C GLU A 46 -9.62 -9.83 4.04
N THR A 47 -10.41 -9.11 3.24
CA THR A 47 -10.47 -7.64 3.29
C THR A 47 -10.89 -7.16 4.67
N TRP A 48 -11.86 -7.80 5.32
CA TRP A 48 -12.25 -7.44 6.68
C TRP A 48 -11.14 -7.70 7.70
N ASN A 49 -10.41 -8.82 7.57
CA ASN A 49 -9.32 -9.14 8.49
C ASN A 49 -8.16 -8.15 8.41
N PHE A 50 -7.93 -7.54 7.24
CA PHE A 50 -7.05 -6.39 7.09
C PHE A 50 -7.67 -5.13 7.72
N LEU A 51 -8.84 -4.70 7.24
CA LEU A 51 -9.41 -3.39 7.57
C LEU A 51 -9.79 -3.19 9.03
N LYS A 52 -10.19 -4.25 9.74
CA LYS A 52 -10.68 -4.14 11.12
C LYS A 52 -9.65 -3.59 12.12
N HIS A 53 -8.39 -3.47 11.73
CA HIS A 53 -7.31 -2.89 12.54
C HIS A 53 -7.19 -1.37 12.37
N PHE A 54 -7.86 -0.80 11.37
CA PHE A 54 -7.81 0.61 11.01
C PHE A 54 -9.17 1.27 11.27
N SER A 55 -9.20 2.61 11.19
CA SER A 55 -10.48 3.32 11.23
C SER A 55 -11.21 3.25 9.89
N TYR A 56 -10.45 3.14 8.79
CA TYR A 56 -10.84 2.97 7.38
C TYR A 56 -11.95 3.89 6.86
N ASP A 57 -11.72 4.47 5.69
CA ASP A 57 -12.69 5.35 5.04
C ASP A 57 -13.56 4.59 4.04
N GLN A 58 -13.02 3.53 3.45
CA GLN A 58 -13.69 2.80 2.38
C GLN A 58 -13.70 1.29 2.62
N TYR A 59 -14.88 0.69 2.44
CA TYR A 59 -15.04 -0.76 2.38
C TYR A 59 -16.15 -1.11 1.39
N TYR A 60 -15.76 -1.43 0.15
CA TYR A 60 -16.68 -1.57 -0.97
C TYR A 60 -16.52 -2.87 -1.74
N TRP A 61 -17.61 -3.26 -2.39
CA TRP A 61 -17.59 -4.26 -3.46
C TRP A 61 -16.86 -3.69 -4.68
N ALA A 62 -15.84 -4.40 -5.15
CA ALA A 62 -15.05 -3.99 -6.28
C ALA A 62 -15.82 -4.14 -7.61
N VAL A 63 -15.63 -3.17 -8.49
CA VAL A 63 -15.95 -3.21 -9.92
C VAL A 63 -14.72 -2.69 -10.69
N PRO A 64 -14.51 -3.01 -11.97
CA PRO A 64 -13.30 -2.60 -12.67
C PRO A 64 -13.05 -1.08 -12.65
N GLU A 65 -14.13 -0.30 -12.62
CA GLU A 65 -14.09 1.16 -12.60
C GLU A 65 -13.40 1.71 -11.35
N VAL A 66 -13.42 1.02 -10.20
CA VAL A 66 -12.76 1.52 -8.98
C VAL A 66 -11.23 1.56 -9.08
N PHE A 67 -10.65 0.83 -10.05
CA PHE A 67 -9.23 0.83 -10.38
C PHE A 67 -8.92 1.57 -11.68
N THR A 68 -9.94 2.08 -12.36
CA THR A 68 -9.81 2.72 -13.67
C THR A 68 -10.57 4.04 -13.66
N SER A 69 -11.72 4.16 -14.32
CA SER A 69 -12.38 5.47 -14.51
C SER A 69 -12.87 6.17 -13.24
N TRP A 70 -12.98 5.47 -12.10
CA TRP A 70 -13.43 6.01 -10.82
C TRP A 70 -12.35 5.95 -9.73
N ASP A 71 -11.11 5.60 -10.08
CA ASP A 71 -9.98 5.49 -9.16
C ASP A 71 -9.83 6.70 -8.22
N ALA A 72 -9.93 7.92 -8.74
CA ALA A 72 -9.84 9.19 -7.99
C ALA A 72 -10.94 9.40 -6.94
N THR A 73 -11.98 8.57 -6.92
CA THR A 73 -13.02 8.56 -5.85
C THR A 73 -12.84 7.36 -4.91
N TYR A 74 -12.12 6.34 -5.35
CA TYR A 74 -11.98 5.07 -4.67
C TYR A 74 -10.51 4.77 -4.40
N VAL A 75 -9.92 3.83 -5.15
CA VAL A 75 -8.61 3.25 -4.84
C VAL A 75 -7.52 4.31 -4.77
N ASP A 76 -7.56 5.31 -5.65
CA ASP A 76 -6.53 6.35 -5.75
C ASP A 76 -6.70 7.50 -4.75
N ASN A 77 -7.81 7.53 -4.01
CA ASN A 77 -8.11 8.54 -2.98
C ASN A 77 -7.75 8.06 -1.57
N MET A 78 -7.02 6.95 -1.42
CA MET A 78 -6.64 6.36 -0.13
C MET A 78 -5.12 6.30 -0.07
N ASP A 79 -4.45 6.59 1.05
CA ASP A 79 -3.02 6.27 1.20
C ASP A 79 -2.75 4.76 1.02
N THR A 80 -3.63 3.92 1.58
CA THR A 80 -3.47 2.46 1.61
C THR A 80 -4.74 1.75 1.16
N ALA A 81 -4.66 1.12 0.00
CA ALA A 81 -5.71 0.29 -0.55
C ALA A 81 -5.39 -1.21 -0.44
N PHE A 82 -6.40 -2.00 -0.08
CA PHE A 82 -6.32 -3.46 -0.03
C PHE A 82 -7.43 -4.08 -0.88
N PHE A 83 -7.04 -4.91 -1.84
CA PHE A 83 -7.97 -5.72 -2.62
C PHE A 83 -7.80 -7.20 -2.28
N SER A 84 -8.91 -7.93 -2.14
CA SER A 84 -8.89 -9.39 -2.14
C SER A 84 -9.79 -9.95 -3.24
N GLY A 85 -9.29 -10.98 -3.93
CA GLY A 85 -10.01 -11.61 -5.03
C GLY A 85 -9.22 -12.69 -5.75
N HIS A 86 -9.54 -12.86 -7.03
CA HIS A 86 -8.78 -13.74 -7.92
C HIS A 86 -7.83 -12.92 -8.78
N GLY A 87 -6.78 -13.58 -9.25
CA GLY A 87 -5.76 -12.93 -10.04
C GLY A 87 -5.03 -13.88 -10.98
N GLY A 88 -4.26 -13.25 -11.85
CA GLY A 88 -3.24 -13.84 -12.68
C GLY A 88 -2.24 -12.75 -13.07
N ASN A 89 -1.22 -13.09 -13.86
CA ASN A 89 -0.17 -12.13 -14.23
C ASN A 89 -0.77 -10.80 -14.75
N PHE A 90 -0.55 -9.71 -13.99
CA PHE A 90 -1.05 -8.35 -14.27
C PHE A 90 -2.57 -8.20 -14.29
N LEU A 91 -3.31 -9.11 -13.66
CA LEU A 91 -4.75 -9.20 -13.77
C LEU A 91 -5.39 -9.48 -12.41
N ILE A 92 -6.49 -8.79 -12.11
CA ILE A 92 -7.46 -9.22 -11.09
C ILE A 92 -8.85 -9.36 -11.71
N THR A 93 -9.75 -10.07 -11.03
CA THR A 93 -11.17 -10.11 -11.37
C THR A 93 -12.00 -9.63 -10.19
N THR A 94 -12.98 -8.74 -10.42
CA THR A 94 -13.73 -8.10 -9.33
C THR A 94 -15.11 -8.71 -9.07
N LEU A 95 -15.56 -9.70 -9.87
CA LEU A 95 -16.86 -10.36 -9.68
C LEU A 95 -16.79 -11.82 -9.22
N ARG A 96 -15.84 -12.60 -9.74
CA ARG A 96 -15.52 -14.01 -9.43
C ARG A 96 -14.39 -14.44 -10.36
N ASN A 97 -13.87 -15.66 -10.24
CA ASN A 97 -12.75 -16.19 -11.05
C ASN A 97 -13.06 -16.41 -12.55
N CYS A 98 -13.43 -15.34 -13.27
CA CYS A 98 -13.68 -15.30 -14.72
C CYS A 98 -13.95 -13.89 -15.25
N CYS A 99 -14.45 -13.01 -14.39
CA CYS A 99 -15.37 -11.97 -14.83
C CYS A 99 -15.03 -10.62 -14.21
N ASP A 100 -15.31 -9.55 -14.95
CA ASP A 100 -14.92 -8.18 -14.62
C ASP A 100 -13.42 -8.04 -14.38
N PRO A 101 -12.60 -8.32 -15.42
CA PRO A 101 -11.16 -8.22 -15.30
C PRO A 101 -10.70 -6.76 -15.22
N VAL A 102 -9.71 -6.51 -14.37
CA VAL A 102 -8.85 -5.33 -14.42
C VAL A 102 -7.48 -5.80 -14.88
N ASN A 103 -7.04 -5.28 -16.02
CA ASN A 103 -5.74 -5.60 -16.60
C ASN A 103 -4.78 -4.42 -16.39
N PHE A 104 -3.85 -4.56 -15.45
CA PHE A 104 -2.83 -3.56 -15.14
C PHE A 104 -1.91 -3.29 -16.33
N ALA A 105 -1.67 -4.30 -17.18
CA ALA A 105 -0.90 -4.15 -18.42
C ALA A 105 -1.70 -3.56 -19.59
N GLY A 106 -2.96 -3.16 -19.36
CA GLY A 106 -3.87 -2.65 -20.39
C GLY A 106 -3.77 -1.14 -20.65
N GLY A 107 -3.04 -0.40 -19.81
CA GLY A 107 -2.89 1.06 -19.90
C GLY A 107 -4.10 1.86 -19.42
N SER A 108 -5.09 1.22 -18.79
CA SER A 108 -6.29 1.88 -18.26
C SER A 108 -6.25 2.14 -16.76
N VAL A 109 -5.25 1.61 -16.06
CA VAL A 109 -5.04 1.77 -14.61
C VAL A 109 -3.88 2.74 -14.44
N SER A 110 -4.11 3.83 -13.71
CA SER A 110 -3.16 4.88 -13.33
C SER A 110 -3.33 5.09 -11.84
N LEU A 111 -2.27 4.98 -11.04
CA LEU A 111 -2.38 5.08 -9.58
C LEU A 111 -1.26 5.93 -8.97
N GLY A 112 -1.59 6.56 -7.87
CA GLY A 112 -0.81 7.53 -7.11
C GLY A 112 -0.78 8.92 -7.73
N ASP A 113 -1.55 9.20 -8.79
CA ASP A 113 -1.66 10.56 -9.33
C ASP A 113 -2.63 11.46 -8.55
N LEU A 114 -3.33 10.90 -7.55
CA LEU A 114 -4.09 11.63 -6.54
C LEU A 114 -3.50 11.51 -5.13
N ASP A 115 -3.56 10.31 -4.51
CA ASP A 115 -3.23 10.11 -3.09
C ASP A 115 -2.72 8.68 -2.75
N LEU A 116 -2.88 7.70 -3.64
CA LEU A 116 -2.55 6.32 -3.31
C LEU A 116 -1.06 6.00 -3.32
N GLU A 117 -0.60 5.53 -2.17
CA GLU A 117 0.79 5.10 -1.97
C GLU A 117 0.94 3.58 -1.99
N PHE A 118 0.02 2.84 -1.37
CA PHE A 118 0.17 1.39 -1.21
C PHE A 118 -1.06 0.64 -1.68
N LEU A 119 -0.92 -0.13 -2.76
CA LEU A 119 -1.93 -1.11 -3.17
C LEU A 119 -1.47 -2.52 -2.83
N THR A 120 -2.15 -3.17 -1.89
CA THR A 120 -1.99 -4.61 -1.64
C THR A 120 -3.08 -5.39 -2.38
N ILE A 121 -2.66 -6.36 -3.17
CA ILE A 121 -3.52 -7.24 -3.97
C ILE A 121 -3.36 -8.65 -3.43
N ASP A 122 -4.32 -9.08 -2.63
CA ASP A 122 -4.43 -10.44 -2.15
C ASP A 122 -5.12 -11.32 -3.20
N ALA A 123 -4.31 -11.77 -4.16
CA ALA A 123 -4.74 -12.63 -5.25
C ALA A 123 -3.55 -13.40 -5.84
N CYS A 124 -3.85 -14.49 -6.56
CA CYS A 124 -2.84 -15.33 -7.18
C CYS A 124 -2.05 -14.61 -8.28
N SER A 125 -0.72 -14.65 -8.19
CA SER A 125 0.22 -14.35 -9.29
C SER A 125 0.07 -12.97 -9.96
N VAL A 126 -0.51 -11.97 -9.28
CA VAL A 126 -0.75 -10.66 -9.91
C VAL A 126 0.55 -9.93 -10.19
N VAL A 127 1.48 -9.97 -9.23
CA VAL A 127 2.86 -9.48 -9.37
C VAL A 127 3.78 -10.69 -9.60
N PRO A 128 4.03 -11.11 -10.85
CA PRO A 128 4.97 -12.19 -11.12
C PRO A 128 6.40 -11.74 -10.82
N SER A 129 7.22 -12.63 -10.26
CA SER A 129 8.65 -12.33 -10.07
C SER A 129 9.45 -12.63 -11.34
N PRO A 130 10.72 -12.18 -11.42
CA PRO A 130 11.62 -12.52 -12.52
C PRO A 130 11.83 -14.03 -12.73
N ILE A 131 11.59 -14.87 -11.73
CA ILE A 131 11.68 -16.34 -11.84
C ILE A 131 10.52 -16.89 -12.67
N GLU A 132 9.32 -16.33 -12.47
CA GLU A 132 8.12 -16.76 -13.19
C GLU A 132 8.03 -16.10 -14.57
N ARG A 133 8.46 -14.84 -14.68
CA ARG A 133 8.29 -14.03 -15.89
C ARG A 133 9.44 -13.02 -16.07
N ALA A 134 10.19 -13.15 -17.17
CA ALA A 134 11.32 -12.27 -17.47
C ALA A 134 10.90 -10.80 -17.67
N ASP A 135 9.73 -10.56 -18.25
CA ASP A 135 9.13 -9.25 -18.50
C ASP A 135 8.14 -8.82 -17.39
N TRP A 136 8.45 -9.18 -16.13
CA TRP A 136 7.65 -8.85 -14.95
C TRP A 136 7.27 -7.36 -14.83
N SER A 137 8.10 -6.44 -15.34
CA SER A 137 7.86 -4.99 -15.24
C SER A 137 6.92 -4.45 -16.32
N SER A 138 6.67 -5.21 -17.39
CA SER A 138 5.95 -4.71 -18.58
C SER A 138 4.53 -4.23 -18.29
N GLY A 139 3.87 -4.79 -17.28
CA GLY A 139 2.49 -4.46 -16.92
C GLY A 139 2.30 -3.32 -15.93
N TRP A 140 3.37 -2.62 -15.51
CA TRP A 140 3.31 -1.69 -14.38
C TRP A 140 3.72 -0.27 -14.71
N TRP A 141 4.32 -0.02 -15.88
CA TRP A 141 4.82 1.32 -16.23
C TRP A 141 3.71 2.37 -16.30
N ASP A 142 2.54 2.01 -16.82
CA ASP A 142 1.37 2.91 -16.90
C ASP A 142 0.59 2.99 -15.57
N VAL A 143 0.94 2.15 -14.59
CA VAL A 143 0.26 2.07 -13.29
C VAL A 143 0.89 3.01 -12.27
N PHE A 144 2.21 3.17 -12.26
CA PHE A 144 2.93 3.92 -11.24
C PHE A 144 3.07 5.41 -11.62
N HIS A 145 2.07 6.22 -11.27
CA HIS A 145 2.04 7.66 -11.50
C HIS A 145 2.17 8.51 -10.23
N GLY A 146 2.88 7.97 -9.26
CA GLY A 146 3.00 8.49 -7.89
C GLY A 146 2.89 7.35 -6.88
N LEU A 147 2.42 6.18 -7.31
CA LEU A 147 2.31 5.01 -6.46
C LEU A 147 3.66 4.58 -5.84
N HIS A 148 3.68 4.32 -4.53
CA HIS A 148 4.88 3.85 -3.87
C HIS A 148 5.13 2.37 -4.09
N GLN A 149 4.13 1.52 -3.84
CA GLN A 149 4.28 0.07 -3.88
C GLN A 149 3.00 -0.66 -4.33
N VAL A 150 3.18 -1.74 -5.11
CA VAL A 150 2.17 -2.78 -5.32
C VAL A 150 2.66 -4.08 -4.70
N LEU A 151 1.90 -4.60 -3.73
CA LEU A 151 2.21 -5.84 -3.01
C LEU A 151 1.24 -6.94 -3.44
N SER A 152 1.73 -8.16 -3.69
CA SER A 152 0.86 -9.29 -4.03
C SER A 152 1.53 -10.63 -3.74
N PHE A 153 0.78 -11.73 -3.85
CA PHE A 153 1.38 -13.03 -4.09
C PHE A 153 1.91 -13.13 -5.53
N ARG A 154 3.12 -13.68 -5.68
CA ARG A 154 3.72 -14.08 -6.97
C ARG A 154 3.37 -15.50 -7.40
N THR A 155 2.84 -16.31 -6.48
CA THR A 155 2.33 -17.65 -6.76
C THR A 155 0.87 -17.76 -6.34
N THR A 156 0.57 -18.43 -5.24
CA THR A 156 -0.78 -18.76 -4.79
C THR A 156 -1.22 -17.89 -3.63
N GLY A 157 -2.29 -17.12 -3.80
CA GLY A 157 -3.10 -16.56 -2.69
C GLY A 157 -4.26 -17.50 -2.35
N TRP A 158 -4.82 -17.39 -1.14
CA TRP A 158 -6.01 -18.16 -0.77
C TRP A 158 -6.74 -17.53 0.40
N TYR A 159 -8.07 -17.57 0.32
CA TYR A 159 -9.05 -17.21 1.35
C TYR A 159 -8.79 -17.82 2.73
N ASP A 160 -7.99 -17.14 3.54
CA ASP A 160 -7.57 -17.57 4.89
C ASP A 160 -7.90 -16.55 5.98
N GLY A 161 -7.79 -15.25 5.70
CA GLY A 161 -8.04 -14.20 6.69
C GLY A 161 -6.91 -14.00 7.70
N ARG A 162 -5.91 -14.91 7.74
CA ARG A 162 -4.81 -14.86 8.72
C ARG A 162 -3.60 -14.08 8.23
N VAL A 163 -3.30 -14.10 6.92
CA VAL A 163 -2.19 -13.30 6.38
C VAL A 163 -2.56 -11.82 6.53
N GLU A 164 -3.78 -11.47 6.20
CA GLU A 164 -4.29 -10.10 6.12
C GLU A 164 -4.39 -9.49 7.52
N ASP A 165 -4.88 -10.29 8.49
CA ASP A 165 -4.88 -9.93 9.91
C ASP A 165 -3.46 -9.69 10.46
N GLN A 166 -2.51 -10.57 10.12
CA GLN A 166 -1.13 -10.40 10.57
C GLN A 166 -0.42 -9.26 9.83
N TYR A 167 -0.77 -9.02 8.57
CA TYR A 167 -0.21 -7.94 7.76
C TYR A 167 -0.56 -6.57 8.33
N ALA A 168 -1.84 -6.32 8.62
CA ALA A 168 -2.27 -5.09 9.26
C ALA A 168 -1.58 -4.86 10.62
N LYS A 169 -1.48 -5.91 11.45
CA LYS A 169 -0.74 -5.84 12.73
C LYS A 169 0.74 -5.51 12.53
N ASN A 170 1.38 -6.08 11.50
CA ASN A 170 2.78 -5.80 11.19
C ASN A 170 2.98 -4.35 10.78
N LEU A 171 2.10 -3.79 9.93
CA LEU A 171 2.11 -2.38 9.54
C LEU A 171 2.00 -1.47 10.77
N LEU A 172 1.00 -1.71 11.62
CA LEU A 172 0.78 -0.93 12.84
C LEU A 172 1.90 -1.09 13.88
N SER A 173 2.70 -2.16 13.79
CA SER A 173 3.91 -2.34 14.60
C SER A 173 5.13 -1.56 14.08
N GLY A 174 4.99 -0.82 12.97
CA GLY A 174 6.04 -0.01 12.37
C GLY A 174 6.96 -0.76 11.41
N GLN A 175 6.55 -1.94 10.93
CA GLN A 175 7.29 -2.62 9.87
C GLN A 175 7.12 -1.89 8.54
N LYS A 176 8.11 -2.06 7.66
CA LYS A 176 8.01 -1.62 6.26
C LYS A 176 6.88 -2.38 5.58
N TYR A 177 6.22 -1.78 4.59
CA TYR A 177 5.17 -2.45 3.82
C TYR A 177 5.62 -3.81 3.26
N ILE A 178 6.79 -3.84 2.62
CA ILE A 178 7.42 -5.06 2.09
C ILE A 178 7.60 -6.12 3.17
N ASP A 179 8.24 -5.74 4.28
CA ASP A 179 8.54 -6.67 5.38
C ASP A 179 7.26 -7.17 6.05
N ALA A 180 6.30 -6.28 6.27
CA ALA A 180 5.02 -6.59 6.88
C ALA A 180 4.25 -7.65 6.10
N TRP A 181 4.17 -7.50 4.76
CA TRP A 181 3.51 -8.44 3.88
C TRP A 181 4.23 -9.80 3.86
N PHE A 182 5.55 -9.76 3.72
CA PHE A 182 6.38 -10.96 3.64
C PHE A 182 6.34 -11.76 4.95
N ASN A 183 6.44 -11.07 6.09
CA ASN A 183 6.38 -11.67 7.41
C ASN A 183 4.99 -12.23 7.71
N ALA A 184 3.93 -11.56 7.28
CA ALA A 184 2.57 -12.05 7.41
C ALA A 184 2.39 -13.39 6.69
N ALA A 185 2.77 -13.46 5.40
CA ALA A 185 2.68 -14.69 4.63
C ALA A 185 3.53 -15.81 5.25
N ASN A 186 4.75 -15.50 5.69
CA ASN A 186 5.63 -16.46 6.37
C ASN A 186 5.04 -16.99 7.68
N SER A 187 4.36 -16.13 8.46
CA SER A 187 3.86 -16.48 9.80
C SER A 187 2.77 -17.55 9.78
N VAL A 188 2.02 -17.63 8.68
CA VAL A 188 0.95 -18.62 8.51
C VAL A 188 1.34 -19.77 7.59
N ARG A 189 2.55 -19.73 7.00
CA ARG A 189 2.96 -20.69 5.98
C ARG A 189 3.14 -22.10 6.53
N SER A 190 2.44 -23.04 5.92
CA SER A 190 2.55 -24.46 6.12
C SER A 190 2.62 -25.17 4.76
N GLY A 191 3.77 -25.78 4.46
CA GLY A 191 4.01 -26.39 3.16
C GLY A 191 4.08 -25.36 2.03
N THR A 192 3.25 -25.53 1.00
CA THR A 192 3.20 -24.64 -0.18
C THR A 192 2.25 -23.46 0.00
N TYR A 193 1.66 -23.28 1.19
CA TYR A 193 0.56 -22.35 1.43
C TYR A 193 0.81 -21.44 2.66
N PRO A 194 0.56 -20.11 2.60
CA PRO A 194 0.30 -19.35 1.38
C PRO A 194 1.54 -19.33 0.50
N GLY A 195 1.34 -18.88 -0.73
CA GLY A 195 2.39 -18.76 -1.71
C GLY A 195 3.46 -17.74 -1.29
N TYR A 196 4.35 -17.49 -2.24
CA TYR A 196 5.40 -16.51 -2.08
C TYR A 196 4.90 -15.13 -2.49
N CYS A 197 5.40 -14.11 -1.81
CA CYS A 197 5.05 -12.72 -2.09
C CYS A 197 6.05 -12.05 -3.03
N ALA A 198 5.59 -11.02 -3.72
CA ALA A 198 6.40 -10.05 -4.43
C ALA A 198 5.86 -8.63 -4.22
N VAL A 199 6.74 -7.64 -4.28
CA VAL A 199 6.42 -6.22 -4.20
C VAL A 199 7.16 -5.49 -5.30
N ILE A 200 6.42 -4.75 -6.13
CA ILE A 200 6.98 -3.75 -7.03
C ILE A 200 6.96 -2.42 -6.31
N TRP A 201 8.05 -1.67 -6.44
CA TRP A 201 8.19 -0.40 -5.76
C TRP A 201 9.02 0.59 -6.58
N ALA A 202 8.75 1.87 -6.38
CA ALA A 202 9.43 2.97 -7.02
C ALA A 202 10.88 3.08 -6.54
N TYR A 203 11.84 2.81 -7.44
CA TYR A 203 13.26 2.77 -7.11
C TYR A 203 13.85 4.19 -6.99
N PRO A 204 14.90 4.42 -6.17
CA PRO A 204 15.54 5.73 -6.11
C PRO A 204 16.01 6.20 -7.49
N GLN A 205 15.77 7.47 -7.79
CA GLN A 205 16.20 8.16 -9.01
C GLN A 205 16.53 9.63 -8.68
N ASP A 206 17.12 10.39 -9.60
CA ASP A 206 17.67 11.72 -9.30
C ASP A 206 16.67 12.64 -8.58
N GLY A 207 16.93 12.95 -7.31
CA GLY A 207 16.07 13.78 -6.46
C GLY A 207 15.01 13.03 -5.64
N TYR A 208 14.94 11.71 -5.73
CA TYR A 208 13.95 10.86 -5.07
C TYR A 208 14.59 9.64 -4.40
N THR A 209 14.23 9.39 -3.13
CA THR A 209 14.92 8.42 -2.26
C THR A 209 14.48 6.98 -2.42
N GLY A 210 13.44 6.69 -3.21
CA GLY A 210 12.82 5.38 -3.33
C GLY A 210 11.90 5.02 -2.16
N THR A 211 10.94 4.14 -2.41
CA THR A 211 9.87 3.79 -1.44
C THR A 211 10.03 2.45 -0.76
N GLY A 212 11.09 1.69 -1.06
CA GLY A 212 11.30 0.36 -0.49
C GLY A 212 11.49 0.32 1.03
N ASN A 213 11.64 1.48 1.68
CA ASN A 213 11.76 1.60 3.13
C ASN A 213 10.51 2.17 3.81
N ASP A 214 9.43 2.41 3.06
CA ASP A 214 8.24 3.04 3.62
C ASP A 214 7.56 2.13 4.64
N THR A 215 7.09 2.79 5.69
CA THR A 215 6.29 2.22 6.76
C THR A 215 4.95 2.94 6.81
N TYR A 216 3.98 2.37 7.49
CA TYR A 216 2.70 3.03 7.72
C TYR A 216 2.86 4.44 8.33
N TYR A 217 3.84 4.65 9.23
CA TYR A 217 4.02 5.94 9.92
C TYR A 217 5.05 6.90 9.30
N SER A 218 5.75 6.48 8.24
CA SER A 218 6.84 7.26 7.65
C SER A 218 7.07 6.76 6.23
N GLN A 219 6.83 7.65 5.28
CA GLN A 219 6.88 7.36 3.86
C GLN A 219 7.84 8.35 3.18
N ALA A 220 8.44 7.95 2.07
CA ALA A 220 9.15 8.87 1.19
C ALA A 220 8.18 9.93 0.62
N SER A 221 8.71 10.99 0.00
CA SER A 221 7.88 11.85 -0.86
C SER A 221 7.48 11.09 -2.11
N ASP A 222 6.37 11.44 -2.73
CA ASP A 222 5.82 10.76 -3.90
C ASP A 222 6.87 10.65 -5.03
N PRO A 223 7.00 9.48 -5.68
CA PRO A 223 7.78 9.34 -6.88
C PRO A 223 7.26 10.23 -8.00
N PRO A 224 8.11 10.55 -8.98
CA PRO A 224 7.66 11.22 -10.19
C PRO A 224 6.58 10.43 -10.93
N TYR A 225 5.61 11.16 -11.47
CA TYR A 225 4.53 10.64 -12.32
C TYR A 225 5.01 9.65 -13.40
N ASN A 226 6.18 9.88 -14.00
CA ASN A 226 6.77 8.90 -14.92
C ASN A 226 8.00 8.29 -14.27
N LEU A 227 7.85 7.08 -13.71
CA LEU A 227 8.98 6.34 -13.16
C LEU A 227 9.95 5.92 -14.28
N GLY A 228 11.22 6.32 -14.16
CA GLY A 228 12.28 5.85 -15.04
C GLY A 228 12.84 4.50 -14.61
N ILE A 229 12.69 4.14 -13.34
CA ILE A 229 13.21 2.90 -12.75
C ILE A 229 12.21 2.35 -11.74
N MET A 230 11.85 1.08 -11.89
CA MET A 230 11.10 0.30 -10.90
C MET A 230 11.95 -0.87 -10.41
N ALA A 231 11.72 -1.29 -9.17
CA ALA A 231 12.34 -2.47 -8.60
C ALA A 231 11.29 -3.49 -8.16
N ILE A 232 11.74 -4.74 -8.01
CA ILE A 232 10.93 -5.82 -7.46
C ILE A 232 11.71 -6.52 -6.35
N THR A 233 11.04 -6.72 -5.22
CA THR A 233 11.51 -7.57 -4.12
C THR A 233 10.59 -8.78 -4.03
N TYR A 234 11.11 -9.99 -3.87
CA TYR A 234 10.28 -11.20 -3.84
C TYR A 234 10.88 -12.31 -2.98
N GLN A 235 10.01 -13.18 -2.45
CA GLN A 235 10.39 -14.33 -1.63
C GLN A 235 10.77 -15.53 -2.49
N TYR A 236 11.73 -16.34 -2.01
CA TYR A 236 12.21 -17.58 -2.65
C TYR A 236 11.57 -18.83 -2.05
#